data_AF-A0A821C9Z3-F1
#
_entry.id   AF-A0A821C9Z3-F1
#
_cell.length_a   1.000
_cell.length_b   1.000
_cell.length_c   1.000
_cell.angle_alpha   90.00
_cell.angle_beta   90.00
_cell.angle_gamma   90.00
#
_symmetry.space_group_name_H-M   'P 1'
#
loop_
_entity.id
_entity.type
_entity.pdbx_description
1 polymer ?
#
loop_
_entity_poly.entity_id
_entity_poly.type
_entity_poly.pdbx_seq_one_letter_code
_entity_poly.pdbx_strand_id
1 'polypeptide(L)'
;MATLKPPKGDKTSPRITGPSSNGDKLSSTGTPPYYQPDDPSSNNSTVASNDPTRSDRSDYNRSTSVNSRNQPTTGTNINTDDLMNKTVRFGKDLCTIKGYFKCGEDELFALECERSIRGYDGRCPKCGRQHVVLDYTRGFYASVNSVYDAIQQQKLEKERLYGRKKIEQLRCIKENLPPLDQPLLGVNKGIEGDSNSCYMDATIFCMFAYCNVFDSLLHMRTDKEPIEKLQQLLRENIVHVLRSNIGFVERDALYNLRAQLSEATSDPSFKEMEKDPSEFLRALEELFHYAPLKTIPPDQSPNPNASNVTTNIMWEMFDANPQNLLSTNIASIFRNSLSEIPVKLATIPPFLILVAPRHTRSQRSYRYIIPDRQIILDNDIVQLVCVKCEKTNHGQDQPHDFYLCNTCYWKESQSLSIATTDAKVLCYCGTCLTKLHKDLSHEIVNHTTRKIDMNKHKLNLFAVLCIETSHYVAFVKCKQQNQRHEWLFFDSMSDRIHNEKNIPLVDRVPDFDRWIDDAEQNKYFFQDLDRIRSQARPSSQKFDENAMRQLRLFRDGAFFFYENSSVNYQ
;
A
#
# COMPACT_ATOMS: atom_id res chain seq x y z
N MET A 1 -64.97 25.62 8.83
CA MET A 1 -65.08 26.99 9.37
C MET A 1 -64.00 27.17 10.44
N ALA A 2 -63.13 28.17 10.22
CA ALA A 2 -62.17 28.84 11.13
C ALA A 2 -61.19 27.97 11.96
N THR A 3 -59.90 27.83 11.61
CA THR A 3 -58.76 28.75 11.83
C THR A 3 -58.73 29.48 13.17
N LEU A 4 -57.70 29.24 13.99
CA LEU A 4 -57.08 30.26 14.84
C LEU A 4 -55.55 30.04 14.96
N LYS A 5 -54.83 31.13 14.70
CA LYS A 5 -53.38 31.35 14.73
C LYS A 5 -52.94 31.88 16.13
N PRO A 6 -51.62 32.02 16.41
CA PRO A 6 -51.03 32.07 17.76
C PRO A 6 -50.93 33.49 18.35
N PRO A 7 -50.48 33.67 19.62
CA PRO A 7 -50.22 34.98 20.18
C PRO A 7 -48.79 35.50 19.90
N LYS A 8 -48.70 36.84 19.79
CA LYS A 8 -47.51 37.69 19.64
C LYS A 8 -47.11 38.34 20.97
N GLY A 9 -45.84 38.78 21.04
CA GLY A 9 -45.37 39.94 21.82
C GLY A 9 -44.33 39.60 22.90
N ASP A 10 -43.27 40.36 23.17
CA ASP A 10 -42.82 41.65 22.64
C ASP A 10 -41.36 41.93 23.11
N LYS A 11 -40.58 42.61 22.26
CA LYS A 11 -39.45 43.56 22.50
C LYS A 11 -38.34 43.31 23.54
N THR A 12 -37.08 43.40 23.10
CA THR A 12 -36.16 44.54 23.39
C THR A 12 -34.81 44.42 22.64
N SER A 13 -34.42 45.47 21.93
CA SER A 13 -33.03 45.78 21.49
C SER A 13 -32.58 47.04 22.26
N PRO A 14 -31.27 47.36 22.35
CA PRO A 14 -30.66 48.20 21.31
C PRO A 14 -29.19 47.89 20.95
N ARG A 15 -28.78 48.50 19.84
CA ARG A 15 -27.54 48.40 19.07
C ARG A 15 -26.80 49.76 19.14
N ILE A 16 -25.48 49.78 19.27
CA ILE A 16 -24.58 50.95 19.12
C ILE A 16 -23.25 50.42 18.53
N THR A 17 -23.02 50.47 17.20
CA THR A 17 -22.29 51.46 16.35
C THR A 17 -20.74 51.47 16.43
N GLY A 18 -20.12 51.09 15.30
CA GLY A 18 -18.87 51.53 14.59
C GLY A 18 -17.65 52.16 15.31
N PRO A 19 -16.53 52.47 14.59
CA PRO A 19 -16.43 52.72 13.14
C PRO A 19 -15.23 52.09 12.39
N SER A 20 -15.30 52.24 11.08
CA SER A 20 -14.32 51.99 10.00
C SER A 20 -13.30 53.11 9.78
N SER A 21 -12.16 52.84 9.15
CA SER A 21 -11.70 53.53 7.92
C SER A 21 -10.33 53.06 7.36
N ASN A 22 -10.26 53.05 6.02
CA ASN A 22 -9.15 53.24 5.07
C ASN A 22 -7.94 52.27 5.10
N GLY A 23 -7.42 51.70 4.01
CA GLY A 23 -7.54 51.97 2.57
C GLY A 23 -6.12 52.07 1.98
N ASP A 24 -5.77 51.27 0.96
CA ASP A 24 -4.89 51.69 -0.14
C ASP A 24 -4.77 50.67 -1.28
N LYS A 25 -4.69 51.22 -2.49
CA LYS A 25 -4.59 50.58 -3.81
C LYS A 25 -3.12 50.32 -4.17
N LEU A 26 -2.85 49.32 -5.02
CA LEU A 26 -1.96 49.46 -6.20
C LEU A 26 -2.08 48.27 -7.16
N SER A 27 -1.81 48.58 -8.42
CA SER A 27 -2.13 47.94 -9.69
C SER A 27 -1.08 46.95 -10.22
N SER A 28 -1.45 46.06 -11.14
CA SER A 28 -0.85 45.97 -12.50
C SER A 28 -1.33 44.77 -13.34
N THR A 29 -1.69 45.06 -14.60
CA THR A 29 -1.45 44.33 -15.89
C THR A 29 -1.66 42.81 -15.95
N GLY A 30 -2.45 42.20 -16.85
CA GLY A 30 -2.69 42.50 -18.27
C GLY A 30 -2.14 41.34 -19.13
N THR A 31 -3.01 40.42 -19.59
CA THR A 31 -2.66 39.30 -20.49
C THR A 31 -3.64 39.23 -21.67
N PRO A 32 -3.15 39.23 -22.94
CA PRO A 32 -3.95 38.95 -24.13
C PRO A 32 -3.76 37.50 -24.65
N PRO A 33 -4.59 37.04 -25.62
CA PRO A 33 -4.80 35.62 -25.92
C PRO A 33 -3.85 35.06 -27.00
N TYR A 34 -3.69 33.73 -26.97
CA TYR A 34 -2.96 32.92 -27.94
C TYR A 34 -3.66 32.83 -29.30
N TYR A 35 -2.87 32.97 -30.38
CA TYR A 35 -3.20 32.67 -31.77
C TYR A 35 -2.33 31.50 -32.26
N GLN A 36 -2.90 30.61 -33.08
CA GLN A 36 -2.19 29.59 -33.87
C GLN A 36 -1.24 30.22 -34.90
N PRO A 37 -0.29 29.44 -35.46
CA PRO A 37 -0.48 29.04 -36.86
C PRO A 37 0.08 27.67 -37.28
N ASP A 38 -0.68 27.05 -38.18
CA ASP A 38 -0.37 26.31 -39.42
C ASP A 38 1.02 25.69 -39.72
N ASP A 39 0.90 24.44 -40.19
CA ASP A 39 1.73 23.61 -41.08
C ASP A 39 2.35 24.37 -42.30
N PRO A 40 3.44 23.87 -42.93
CA PRO A 40 3.23 22.92 -44.04
C PRO A 40 4.37 21.91 -44.37
N SER A 41 3.93 20.71 -44.75
CA SER A 41 4.33 19.86 -45.91
C SER A 41 5.82 19.56 -46.24
N SER A 42 6.15 18.27 -46.38
CA SER A 42 6.70 17.60 -47.59
C SER A 42 7.20 16.18 -47.22
N ASN A 43 6.55 15.11 -47.68
CA ASN A 43 6.69 14.37 -48.95
C ASN A 43 7.87 13.36 -49.03
N ASN A 44 7.50 12.18 -49.56
CA ASN A 44 8.31 11.15 -50.27
C ASN A 44 8.97 10.05 -49.41
N SER A 45 8.40 8.83 -49.40
CA SER A 45 8.63 7.70 -50.36
C SER A 45 9.83 6.84 -49.90
N THR A 46 9.92 5.51 -49.92
CA THR A 46 9.24 4.42 -50.65
C THR A 46 9.84 3.11 -50.11
N VAL A 47 8.99 2.11 -49.84
CA VAL A 47 9.04 0.72 -50.35
C VAL A 47 10.32 -0.14 -50.20
N ALA A 48 10.14 -1.28 -49.49
CA ALA A 48 10.51 -2.69 -49.79
C ALA A 48 11.95 -3.03 -50.29
N SER A 49 12.59 -4.18 -50.07
CA SER A 49 12.18 -5.55 -49.79
C SER A 49 13.44 -6.44 -49.70
N ASN A 50 13.29 -7.66 -49.15
CA ASN A 50 14.04 -8.90 -49.45
C ASN A 50 15.50 -9.10 -48.95
N ASP A 51 15.66 -9.87 -47.86
CA ASP A 51 16.12 -11.28 -47.79
C ASP A 51 16.84 -11.93 -49.02
N PRO A 52 17.51 -13.12 -48.93
CA PRO A 52 18.28 -13.79 -47.85
C PRO A 52 19.58 -14.52 -48.35
N THR A 53 20.19 -15.33 -47.48
CA THR A 53 21.11 -16.50 -47.73
C THR A 53 22.59 -16.17 -48.03
N ARG A 54 23.62 -16.97 -47.71
CA ARG A 54 23.87 -18.43 -47.60
C ARG A 54 25.27 -18.59 -46.93
N SER A 55 25.46 -19.43 -45.92
CA SER A 55 25.98 -20.82 -45.93
C SER A 55 27.51 -21.03 -45.84
N ASP A 56 27.83 -22.14 -45.17
CA ASP A 56 29.03 -23.01 -45.21
C ASP A 56 30.20 -22.66 -44.29
N ARG A 57 30.40 -23.40 -43.18
CA ARG A 57 30.99 -24.76 -43.03
C ARG A 57 32.45 -24.83 -43.47
N SER A 58 33.36 -25.07 -42.52
CA SER A 58 34.10 -26.33 -42.43
C SER A 58 35.09 -26.37 -41.26
N ASP A 59 35.18 -27.58 -40.73
CA ASP A 59 35.99 -28.12 -39.64
C ASP A 59 37.51 -27.93 -39.79
N TYR A 60 38.27 -27.98 -38.69
CA TYR A 60 39.38 -28.93 -38.53
C TYR A 60 39.87 -29.04 -37.06
N ASN A 61 40.04 -30.29 -36.63
CA ASN A 61 40.61 -30.76 -35.36
C ASN A 61 42.08 -30.31 -35.14
N ARG A 62 42.51 -30.12 -33.88
CA ARG A 62 43.46 -31.00 -33.14
C ARG A 62 44.12 -30.32 -31.93
N SER A 63 43.91 -30.98 -30.79
CA SER A 63 44.64 -31.14 -29.52
C SER A 63 46.00 -30.44 -29.23
N THR A 64 46.08 -30.00 -27.96
CA THR A 64 47.22 -29.98 -27.00
C THR A 64 48.37 -28.98 -27.18
N SER A 65 48.43 -27.98 -26.30
CA SER A 65 49.60 -27.74 -25.43
C SER A 65 49.26 -26.78 -24.28
N VAL A 66 49.77 -27.09 -23.09
CA VAL A 66 49.72 -26.25 -21.90
C VAL A 66 50.68 -25.07 -22.12
N ASN A 67 50.21 -23.83 -21.95
CA ASN A 67 51.12 -22.72 -21.64
C ASN A 67 50.44 -21.61 -20.84
N SER A 68 51.09 -21.31 -19.72
CA SER A 68 50.95 -20.16 -18.85
C SER A 68 51.03 -18.82 -19.60
N ARG A 69 50.03 -17.96 -19.41
CA ARG A 69 50.05 -16.47 -19.37
C ARG A 69 48.68 -15.95 -19.83
N ASN A 70 47.85 -15.46 -18.90
CA ASN A 70 46.76 -14.54 -19.24
C ASN A 70 47.07 -13.18 -18.60
N GLN A 71 47.69 -12.31 -19.40
CA GLN A 71 47.47 -10.88 -19.31
C GLN A 71 46.08 -10.57 -19.87
N PRO A 72 45.28 -9.68 -19.26
CA PRO A 72 44.02 -9.26 -19.83
C PRO A 72 44.26 -8.18 -20.91
N THR A 73 43.90 -8.50 -22.14
CA THR A 73 43.80 -7.55 -23.25
C THR A 73 42.53 -6.70 -23.11
N THR A 74 42.75 -5.40 -22.89
CA THR A 74 42.00 -4.21 -23.35
C THR A 74 40.70 -4.42 -24.13
N GLY A 75 39.67 -3.66 -23.73
CA GLY A 75 38.65 -3.16 -24.68
C GLY A 75 37.19 -3.28 -24.27
N THR A 76 36.80 -2.92 -23.04
CA THR A 76 35.40 -2.56 -22.78
C THR A 76 35.22 -1.09 -23.12
N ASN A 77 34.43 -0.79 -24.16
CA ASN A 77 33.85 0.54 -24.36
C ASN A 77 32.89 0.78 -23.20
N ILE A 78 33.26 1.62 -22.23
CA ILE A 78 32.45 1.88 -21.04
C ILE A 78 31.90 3.29 -21.12
N ASN A 79 30.58 3.41 -20.94
CA ASN A 79 29.89 4.70 -20.88
C ASN A 79 30.16 5.37 -19.53
N THR A 80 31.05 6.37 -19.51
CA THR A 80 31.43 7.11 -18.30
C THR A 80 30.29 7.98 -17.75
N ASP A 81 29.32 8.34 -18.60
CA ASP A 81 28.19 9.18 -18.21
C ASP A 81 27.18 8.43 -17.32
N ASP A 82 27.05 7.10 -17.51
CA ASP A 82 26.18 6.25 -16.69
C ASP A 82 26.64 6.14 -15.24
N LEU A 83 27.87 6.55 -14.91
CA LEU A 83 28.43 6.47 -13.56
C LEU A 83 28.30 7.78 -12.77
N MET A 84 27.90 8.87 -13.42
CA MET A 84 27.72 10.15 -12.75
C MET A 84 26.66 10.05 -11.66
N ASN A 85 26.95 10.62 -10.48
CA ASN A 85 26.15 10.56 -9.26
C ASN A 85 25.92 9.17 -8.66
N LYS A 86 26.56 8.10 -9.17
CA LYS A 86 26.52 6.80 -8.50
C LYS A 86 27.45 6.77 -7.30
N THR A 87 27.06 6.00 -6.28
CA THR A 87 27.86 5.80 -5.08
C THR A 87 28.62 4.49 -5.15
N VAL A 88 29.92 4.55 -4.86
CA VAL A 88 30.86 3.44 -4.90
C VAL A 88 31.54 3.31 -3.55
N ARG A 89 31.73 2.07 -3.08
CA ARG A 89 32.38 1.81 -1.80
C ARG A 89 33.90 1.69 -1.97
N PHE A 90 34.66 2.57 -1.31
CA PHE A 90 36.11 2.49 -1.21
C PHE A 90 36.49 2.08 0.22
N GLY A 91 36.91 0.83 0.41
CA GLY A 91 37.20 0.30 1.74
C GLY A 91 35.96 0.36 2.64
N LYS A 92 36.00 1.20 3.68
CA LYS A 92 34.87 1.40 4.61
C LYS A 92 33.97 2.59 4.26
N ASP A 93 34.30 3.38 3.26
CA ASP A 93 33.63 4.65 2.96
C ASP A 93 32.79 4.57 1.69
N LEU A 94 31.64 5.24 1.70
CA LEU A 94 30.79 5.44 0.53
C LEU A 94 31.19 6.77 -0.14
N CYS A 95 31.44 6.75 -1.45
CA CYS A 95 31.83 7.93 -2.20
C CYS A 95 30.99 8.10 -3.46
N THR A 96 30.47 9.29 -3.68
CA THR A 96 29.64 9.64 -4.84
C THR A 96 30.49 10.20 -5.96
N ILE A 97 30.27 9.73 -7.18
CA ILE A 97 30.96 10.25 -8.38
C ILE A 97 30.36 11.61 -8.76
N LYS A 98 31.18 12.66 -8.68
CA LYS A 98 30.78 14.06 -8.94
C LYS A 98 31.30 14.60 -10.27
N GLY A 99 32.28 13.93 -10.88
CA GLY A 99 32.86 14.39 -12.13
C GLY A 99 33.81 13.39 -12.75
N TYR A 100 34.04 13.52 -14.05
CA TYR A 100 35.00 12.76 -14.82
C TYR A 100 35.84 13.72 -15.65
N PHE A 101 37.15 13.50 -15.72
CA PHE A 101 38.04 14.27 -16.56
C PHE A 101 39.29 13.47 -16.97
N LYS A 102 39.87 13.84 -18.11
CA LYS A 102 41.16 13.32 -18.56
C LYS A 102 42.28 14.29 -18.20
N CYS A 103 43.38 13.77 -17.69
CA CYS A 103 44.56 14.52 -17.31
C CYS A 103 45.81 13.88 -17.90
N GLY A 104 46.19 14.29 -19.12
CA GLY A 104 47.22 13.61 -19.90
C GLY A 104 46.67 12.31 -20.48
N GLU A 105 47.40 11.21 -20.30
CA GLU A 105 46.93 9.86 -20.68
C GLU A 105 46.06 9.19 -19.60
N ASP A 106 45.97 9.80 -18.41
CA ASP A 106 45.21 9.27 -17.28
C ASP A 106 43.74 9.76 -17.31
N GLU A 107 42.82 8.86 -17.01
CA GLU A 107 41.41 9.15 -16.81
C GLU A 107 41.05 9.03 -15.33
N LEU A 108 40.41 10.07 -14.77
CA LEU A 108 40.14 10.19 -13.34
C LEU A 108 38.67 10.53 -13.07
N PHE A 109 38.15 10.00 -11.97
CA PHE A 109 36.89 10.42 -11.37
C PHE A 109 37.13 11.31 -10.16
N ALA A 110 36.32 12.36 -10.06
CA ALA A 110 36.16 13.20 -8.88
C ALA A 110 35.08 12.57 -7.98
N LEU A 111 35.46 12.21 -6.76
CA LEU A 111 34.60 11.55 -5.79
C LEU A 111 34.40 12.44 -4.56
N GLU A 112 33.23 12.37 -3.96
CA GLU A 112 32.96 12.98 -2.65
C GLU A 112 32.48 11.89 -1.68
N CYS A 113 33.26 11.65 -0.63
CA CYS A 113 33.00 10.62 0.36
C CYS A 113 32.17 11.13 1.53
N GLU A 114 31.40 10.25 2.16
CA GLU A 114 30.54 10.64 3.30
C GLU A 114 31.36 11.03 4.54
N ARG A 115 32.49 10.36 4.76
CA ARG A 115 33.40 10.68 5.87
C ARG A 115 34.48 11.65 5.43
N SER A 116 34.93 12.46 6.40
CA SER A 116 36.04 13.39 6.15
C SER A 116 37.36 12.66 5.91
N ILE A 117 38.00 12.99 4.79
CA ILE A 117 39.33 12.56 4.39
C ILE A 117 40.30 13.69 4.71
N ARG A 118 41.37 13.37 5.46
CA ARG A 118 42.42 14.35 5.77
C ARG A 118 43.38 14.49 4.57
N GLY A 119 43.75 15.72 4.24
CA GLY A 119 44.83 16.01 3.28
C GLY A 119 44.41 16.14 1.83
N TYR A 120 43.12 16.31 1.54
CA TYR A 120 42.65 16.69 0.20
C TYR A 120 42.76 18.21 0.00
N ASP A 121 43.43 18.63 -1.06
CA ASP A 121 43.69 20.05 -1.37
C ASP A 121 42.88 20.57 -2.57
N GLY A 122 41.92 19.78 -3.07
CA GLY A 122 41.08 20.14 -4.21
C GLY A 122 41.78 20.05 -5.57
N ARG A 123 43.03 19.57 -5.63
CA ARG A 123 43.84 19.59 -6.85
C ARG A 123 44.07 18.20 -7.39
N CYS A 124 44.04 18.08 -8.71
CA CYS A 124 44.41 16.83 -9.37
C CYS A 124 45.86 16.48 -9.00
N PRO A 125 46.13 15.27 -8.50
CA PRO A 125 47.45 14.87 -8.02
C PRO A 125 48.52 14.80 -9.12
N LYS A 126 48.12 14.89 -10.40
CA LYS A 126 49.01 14.82 -11.56
C LYS A 126 49.39 16.20 -12.10
N CYS A 127 48.40 17.07 -12.35
CA CYS A 127 48.63 18.37 -12.98
C CYS A 127 48.53 19.56 -12.00
N GLY A 128 48.12 19.32 -10.76
CA GLY A 128 47.93 20.36 -9.74
C GLY A 128 46.77 21.33 -10.02
N ARG A 129 45.98 21.10 -11.08
CA ARG A 129 44.82 21.93 -11.43
C ARG A 129 43.56 21.40 -10.74
N GLN A 130 42.65 22.31 -10.40
CA GLN A 130 41.32 21.97 -9.92
C GLN A 130 40.39 21.80 -11.12
N HIS A 131 39.93 20.57 -11.36
CA HIS A 131 39.04 20.26 -12.47
C HIS A 131 37.56 20.28 -12.07
N VAL A 132 37.27 19.94 -10.82
CA VAL A 132 35.91 19.87 -10.24
C VAL A 132 35.98 20.45 -8.83
N VAL A 133 34.99 21.27 -8.47
CA VAL A 133 34.86 21.77 -7.09
C VAL A 133 34.27 20.64 -6.25
N LEU A 134 35.08 20.13 -5.32
CA LEU A 134 34.68 19.12 -4.34
C LEU A 134 34.84 19.72 -2.95
N ASP A 135 34.14 19.15 -1.97
CA ASP A 135 34.31 19.51 -0.57
C ASP A 135 35.76 19.25 -0.11
N TYR A 136 36.38 20.26 0.50
CA TYR A 136 37.79 20.25 0.90
C TYR A 136 38.12 19.21 1.98
N THR A 137 37.12 18.72 2.71
CA THR A 137 37.28 17.69 3.72
C THR A 137 36.79 16.32 3.28
N ARG A 138 36.13 16.19 2.12
CA ARG A 138 35.45 14.96 1.69
C ARG A 138 35.75 14.55 0.25
N GLY A 139 36.39 15.43 -0.53
CA GLY A 139 36.76 15.19 -1.90
C GLY A 139 37.95 14.24 -2.03
N PHE A 140 37.97 13.48 -3.13
CA PHE A 140 39.07 12.60 -3.48
C PHE A 140 39.08 12.34 -5.00
N TYR A 141 40.27 12.15 -5.58
CA TYR A 141 40.41 11.73 -6.98
C TYR A 141 40.85 10.27 -7.06
N ALA A 142 40.11 9.47 -7.83
CA ALA A 142 40.44 8.07 -8.06
C ALA A 142 40.64 7.82 -9.56
N SER A 143 41.54 6.91 -9.91
CA SER A 143 41.64 6.44 -11.28
C SER A 143 40.37 5.72 -11.69
N VAL A 144 40.03 5.79 -12.97
CA VAL A 144 38.91 5.04 -13.55
C VAL A 144 39.00 3.54 -13.20
N ASN A 145 40.20 2.96 -13.30
CA ASN A 145 40.44 1.56 -12.94
C ASN A 145 40.14 1.28 -11.46
N SER A 146 40.55 2.17 -10.55
CA SER A 146 40.27 2.01 -9.11
C SER A 146 38.78 2.08 -8.78
N VAL A 147 38.02 2.95 -9.47
CA VAL A 147 36.56 3.02 -9.33
C VAL A 147 35.90 1.75 -9.85
N TYR A 148 36.36 1.22 -11.00
CA TYR A 148 35.84 -0.04 -11.51
C TYR A 148 36.18 -1.22 -10.61
N ASP A 149 37.41 -1.32 -10.11
CA ASP A 149 37.82 -2.36 -9.19
C ASP A 149 36.97 -2.33 -7.91
N ALA A 150 36.68 -1.14 -7.37
CA ALA A 150 35.79 -0.97 -6.23
C ALA A 150 34.35 -1.43 -6.55
N ILE A 151 33.80 -1.08 -7.72
CA ILE A 151 32.48 -1.56 -8.18
C ILE A 151 32.48 -3.09 -8.32
N GLN A 152 33.53 -3.68 -8.88
CA GLN A 152 33.63 -5.13 -9.06
C GLN A 152 33.80 -5.85 -7.72
N GLN A 153 34.59 -5.31 -6.80
CA GLN A 153 34.71 -5.84 -5.44
C GLN A 153 33.37 -5.78 -4.70
N GLN A 154 32.62 -4.69 -4.83
CA GLN A 154 31.28 -4.57 -4.24
C GLN A 154 30.30 -5.57 -4.86
N LYS A 155 30.39 -5.85 -6.18
CA LYS A 155 29.64 -6.92 -6.84
C LYS A 155 30.03 -8.31 -6.32
N LEU A 156 31.33 -8.60 -6.20
CA LEU A 156 31.86 -9.84 -5.67
C LEU A 156 31.50 -10.07 -4.20
N GLU A 157 31.49 -9.01 -3.38
CA GLU A 157 31.03 -9.07 -1.99
C GLU A 157 29.52 -9.34 -1.90
N LYS A 158 28.71 -8.66 -2.73
CA LYS A 158 27.29 -8.98 -2.88
C LYS A 158 27.09 -10.43 -3.34
N GLU A 159 27.88 -10.90 -4.31
CA GLU A 159 27.84 -12.30 -4.77
C GLU A 159 28.29 -13.31 -3.71
N ARG A 160 29.22 -12.94 -2.82
CA ARG A 160 29.66 -13.77 -1.68
C ARG A 160 28.62 -13.80 -0.55
N LEU A 161 27.95 -12.69 -0.27
CA LEU A 161 26.86 -12.62 0.70
C LEU A 161 25.60 -13.36 0.21
N TYR A 162 25.26 -13.24 -1.07
CA TYR A 162 23.98 -13.69 -1.62
C TYR A 162 24.07 -14.96 -2.48
N GLY A 163 25.27 -15.40 -2.87
CA GLY A 163 25.51 -16.56 -3.73
C GLY A 163 25.13 -16.30 -5.20
N ARG A 164 26.04 -16.57 -6.13
CA ARG A 164 25.85 -16.39 -7.59
C ARG A 164 24.57 -17.04 -8.14
N LYS A 165 24.12 -18.16 -7.53
CA LYS A 165 22.93 -18.90 -7.94
C LYS A 165 21.59 -18.25 -7.55
N LYS A 166 21.53 -17.34 -6.57
CA LYS A 166 20.27 -16.68 -6.16
C LYS A 166 19.99 -15.38 -6.93
N ILE A 167 21.04 -14.67 -7.36
CA ILE A 167 20.90 -13.41 -8.10
C ILE A 167 20.42 -13.64 -9.55
N GLU A 168 20.84 -14.74 -10.19
CA GLU A 168 20.30 -15.13 -11.51
C GLU A 168 18.88 -15.73 -11.40
N GLN A 169 18.54 -16.40 -10.29
CA GLN A 169 17.17 -16.84 -10.02
C GLN A 169 16.22 -15.66 -9.81
N LEU A 170 16.69 -14.53 -9.25
CA LEU A 170 15.91 -13.28 -9.15
C LEU A 170 15.56 -12.67 -10.52
N ARG A 171 16.31 -13.00 -11.59
CA ARG A 171 16.07 -12.48 -12.94
C ARG A 171 15.07 -13.31 -13.76
N CYS A 172 14.53 -14.40 -13.20
CA CYS A 172 13.62 -15.29 -13.94
C CYS A 172 12.41 -15.75 -13.10
N ILE A 173 11.82 -14.86 -12.32
CA ILE A 173 10.63 -15.21 -11.53
C ILE A 173 9.38 -14.86 -12.34
N LYS A 174 8.82 -15.86 -13.01
CA LYS A 174 7.49 -15.78 -13.64
C LYS A 174 6.35 -16.13 -12.68
N GLU A 175 6.63 -16.53 -11.44
CA GLU A 175 5.63 -16.98 -10.48
C GLU A 175 5.71 -16.19 -9.17
N ASN A 176 4.61 -15.56 -8.77
CA ASN A 176 4.49 -14.96 -7.45
C ASN A 176 4.48 -16.05 -6.39
N LEU A 177 5.33 -15.90 -5.37
CA LEU A 177 5.33 -16.83 -4.25
C LEU A 177 4.00 -16.69 -3.49
N PRO A 178 3.42 -17.81 -3.03
CA PRO A 178 2.25 -17.76 -2.18
C PRO A 178 2.58 -16.99 -0.89
N PRO A 179 1.56 -16.43 -0.20
CA PRO A 179 1.77 -15.88 1.12
C PRO A 179 2.49 -16.86 2.05
N LEU A 180 3.27 -16.31 2.98
CA LEU A 180 3.99 -17.11 3.96
C LEU A 180 2.99 -17.95 4.79
N ASP A 181 3.27 -19.24 4.92
CA ASP A 181 2.50 -20.18 5.73
C ASP A 181 3.22 -20.57 7.04
N GLN A 182 4.41 -20.01 7.23
CA GLN A 182 5.25 -20.12 8.42
C GLN A 182 5.67 -18.73 8.91
N PRO A 183 5.79 -18.53 10.22
CA PRO A 183 6.13 -17.24 10.78
C PRO A 183 7.59 -16.88 10.46
N LEU A 184 7.75 -15.72 9.82
CA LEU A 184 9.01 -15.04 9.62
C LEU A 184 9.44 -14.39 10.94
N LEU A 185 10.47 -14.90 11.61
CA LEU A 185 10.83 -14.48 12.98
C LEU A 185 12.29 -14.05 13.11
N GLY A 186 12.50 -13.04 13.96
CA GLY A 186 13.80 -12.56 14.39
C GLY A 186 14.20 -11.21 13.80
N VAL A 187 15.44 -10.83 14.07
CA VAL A 187 16.08 -9.64 13.51
C VAL A 187 16.44 -9.84 12.03
N ASN A 188 16.50 -8.75 11.26
CA ASN A 188 16.71 -8.79 9.81
C ASN A 188 15.63 -9.64 9.13
N LYS A 189 14.38 -9.43 9.54
CA LYS A 189 13.21 -10.06 8.95
C LYS A 189 12.15 -9.01 8.66
N GLY A 190 11.41 -9.24 7.59
CA GLY A 190 10.45 -8.28 7.06
C GLY A 190 11.13 -7.25 6.17
N ILE A 191 10.76 -5.99 6.33
CA ILE A 191 11.20 -4.90 5.46
C ILE A 191 12.07 -3.93 6.25
N GLU A 192 13.29 -3.68 5.76
CA GLU A 192 14.21 -2.72 6.36
C GLU A 192 13.73 -1.29 6.08
N GLY A 193 13.42 -0.55 7.16
CA GLY A 193 13.01 0.84 7.04
C GLY A 193 14.19 1.79 6.82
N ASP A 194 13.94 2.91 6.15
CA ASP A 194 14.91 4.00 5.95
C ASP A 194 14.19 5.33 5.76
N SER A 195 14.75 6.43 6.29
CA SER A 195 14.34 7.81 5.95
C SER A 195 12.81 8.03 5.86
N ASN A 196 12.11 7.92 7.00
CA ASN A 196 10.66 8.11 7.11
C ASN A 196 9.80 7.13 6.30
N SER A 197 10.28 5.93 5.98
CA SER A 197 9.54 4.94 5.18
C SER A 197 8.52 4.11 5.96
N CYS A 198 8.46 4.17 7.29
CA CYS A 198 7.68 3.23 8.11
C CYS A 198 6.19 3.13 7.73
N TYR A 199 5.59 4.21 7.23
CA TYR A 199 4.22 4.20 6.70
C TYR A 199 4.03 3.22 5.53
N MET A 200 5.05 3.10 4.67
CA MET A 200 5.05 2.20 3.50
C MET A 200 5.53 0.81 3.89
N ASP A 201 6.59 0.70 4.70
CA ASP A 201 7.14 -0.59 5.15
C ASP A 201 6.05 -1.44 5.83
N ALA A 202 5.39 -0.86 6.83
CA ALA A 202 4.41 -1.57 7.64
C ALA A 202 3.12 -1.82 6.85
N THR A 203 2.71 -0.92 5.94
CA THR A 203 1.53 -1.13 5.07
C THR A 203 1.75 -2.25 4.07
N ILE A 204 2.90 -2.29 3.38
CA ILE A 204 3.25 -3.37 2.46
C ILE A 204 3.35 -4.70 3.22
N PHE A 205 3.93 -4.70 4.41
CA PHE A 205 4.01 -5.90 5.24
C PHE A 205 2.61 -6.42 5.62
N CYS A 206 1.70 -5.54 6.05
CA CYS A 206 0.29 -5.88 6.29
C CYS A 206 -0.38 -6.48 5.06
N MET A 207 -0.23 -5.85 3.89
CA MET A 207 -0.92 -6.27 2.66
C MET A 207 -0.40 -7.59 2.11
N PHE A 208 0.91 -7.80 2.07
CA PHE A 208 1.50 -8.85 1.23
C PHE A 208 2.21 -9.97 1.98
N ALA A 209 2.61 -9.82 3.25
CA ALA A 209 3.45 -10.85 3.90
C ALA A 209 2.72 -12.20 4.06
N TYR A 210 1.49 -12.17 4.58
CA TYR A 210 0.70 -13.37 4.95
C TYR A 210 -0.70 -13.40 4.32
N CYS A 211 -0.98 -12.50 3.37
CA CYS A 211 -2.27 -12.39 2.69
C CYS A 211 -2.06 -12.25 1.17
N ASN A 212 -2.98 -12.81 0.38
CA ASN A 212 -3.01 -12.74 -1.08
C ASN A 212 -4.19 -11.93 -1.64
N VAL A 213 -5.06 -11.36 -0.81
CA VAL A 213 -6.23 -10.60 -1.31
C VAL A 213 -5.85 -9.40 -2.17
N PHE A 214 -4.60 -8.93 -2.06
CA PHE A 214 -4.03 -7.83 -2.84
C PHE A 214 -3.21 -8.30 -4.04
N ASP A 215 -3.00 -9.61 -4.25
CA ASP A 215 -2.07 -10.11 -5.28
C ASP A 215 -2.52 -9.74 -6.70
N SER A 216 -3.82 -9.50 -6.90
CA SER A 216 -4.35 -8.96 -8.16
C SER A 216 -3.66 -7.65 -8.56
N LEU A 217 -3.28 -6.80 -7.59
CA LEU A 217 -2.58 -5.54 -7.81
C LEU A 217 -1.22 -5.74 -8.48
N LEU A 218 -0.56 -6.88 -8.24
CA LEU A 218 0.76 -7.22 -8.78
C LEU A 218 0.72 -7.65 -10.26
N HIS A 219 -0.47 -7.84 -10.81
CA HIS A 219 -0.71 -8.39 -12.14
C HIS A 219 -1.72 -7.60 -12.97
N MET A 220 -2.18 -6.45 -12.47
CA MET A 220 -3.09 -5.59 -13.23
C MET A 220 -2.42 -5.10 -14.50
N ARG A 221 -3.14 -5.21 -15.62
CA ARG A 221 -2.64 -4.70 -16.89
C ARG A 221 -2.62 -3.17 -16.84
N THR A 222 -1.52 -2.60 -17.30
CA THR A 222 -1.34 -1.16 -17.49
C THR A 222 -0.58 -0.94 -18.78
N ASP A 223 -0.88 0.15 -19.47
CA ASP A 223 -0.23 0.62 -20.69
C ASP A 223 0.72 1.80 -20.42
N LYS A 224 0.87 2.18 -19.14
CA LYS A 224 1.69 3.30 -18.71
C LYS A 224 3.00 2.81 -18.10
N GLU A 225 4.11 3.04 -18.79
CA GLU A 225 5.48 2.65 -18.39
C GLU A 225 5.81 2.96 -16.91
N PRO A 226 5.52 4.16 -16.34
CA PRO A 226 5.85 4.44 -14.93
C PRO A 226 5.08 3.54 -13.94
N ILE A 227 3.85 3.15 -14.28
CA ILE A 227 2.99 2.30 -13.45
C ILE A 227 3.41 0.84 -13.61
N GLU A 228 3.76 0.40 -14.82
CA GLU A 228 4.30 -0.94 -15.06
C GLU A 228 5.58 -1.17 -14.26
N LYS A 229 6.50 -0.21 -14.32
CA LYS A 229 7.75 -0.26 -13.54
C LYS A 229 7.51 -0.24 -12.03
N LEU A 230 6.54 0.57 -11.55
CA LEU A 230 6.14 0.58 -10.14
C LEU A 230 5.63 -0.80 -9.70
N GLN A 231 4.74 -1.40 -10.50
CA GLN A 231 4.18 -2.73 -10.25
C GLN A 231 5.28 -3.80 -10.25
N GLN A 232 6.21 -3.73 -11.20
CA GLN A 232 7.34 -4.64 -11.29
C GLN A 232 8.22 -4.57 -10.05
N LEU A 233 8.58 -3.36 -9.59
CA LEU A 233 9.37 -3.16 -8.37
C LEU A 233 8.66 -3.73 -7.14
N LEU A 234 7.36 -3.48 -7.00
CA LEU A 234 6.57 -4.03 -5.90
C LEU A 234 6.54 -5.56 -5.95
N ARG A 235 6.29 -6.15 -7.12
CA ARG A 235 6.17 -7.59 -7.31
C ARG A 235 7.50 -8.32 -7.09
N GLU A 236 8.54 -7.92 -7.82
CA GLU A 236 9.78 -8.68 -7.97
C GLU A 236 10.79 -8.34 -6.87
N ASN A 237 10.92 -7.08 -6.50
CA ASN A 237 11.96 -6.65 -5.56
C ASN A 237 11.50 -6.65 -4.10
N ILE A 238 10.17 -6.61 -3.88
CA ILE A 238 9.61 -6.49 -2.53
C ILE A 238 8.78 -7.72 -2.17
N VAL A 239 7.62 -7.93 -2.80
CA VAL A 239 6.69 -9.01 -2.40
C VAL A 239 7.32 -10.38 -2.57
N HIS A 240 7.98 -10.64 -3.71
CA HIS A 240 8.66 -11.91 -3.93
C HIS A 240 9.77 -12.13 -2.89
N VAL A 241 10.63 -11.14 -2.64
CA VAL A 241 11.73 -11.25 -1.68
C VAL A 241 11.21 -11.46 -0.26
N LEU A 242 10.16 -10.74 0.12
CA LEU A 242 9.48 -10.84 1.41
C LEU A 242 8.90 -12.25 1.65
N ARG A 243 8.27 -12.84 0.63
CA ARG A 243 7.68 -14.19 0.69
C ARG A 243 8.69 -15.32 0.44
N SER A 244 9.91 -14.99 0.03
CA SER A 244 10.97 -15.98 -0.16
C SER A 244 11.50 -16.53 1.16
N ASN A 245 12.27 -17.62 1.09
CA ASN A 245 12.99 -18.18 2.25
C ASN A 245 13.96 -17.19 2.93
N ILE A 246 14.30 -16.07 2.27
CA ILE A 246 15.11 -15.01 2.87
C ILE A 246 14.23 -14.18 3.82
N GLY A 247 13.06 -13.75 3.34
CA GLY A 247 12.09 -12.90 4.02
C GLY A 247 12.73 -11.68 4.68
N PHE A 248 13.61 -11.02 3.93
CA PHE A 248 14.25 -9.77 4.31
C PHE A 248 14.41 -8.91 3.08
N VAL A 249 13.72 -7.77 3.05
CA VAL A 249 13.77 -6.79 1.97
C VAL A 249 14.68 -5.65 2.39
N GLU A 250 15.75 -5.42 1.63
CA GLU A 250 16.69 -4.32 1.86
C GLU A 250 16.05 -2.96 1.53
N ARG A 251 16.45 -1.93 2.27
CA ARG A 251 15.94 -0.55 2.10
C ARG A 251 16.01 0.00 0.67
N ASP A 252 17.00 -0.41 -0.11
CA ASP A 252 17.18 0.04 -1.50
C ASP A 252 15.98 -0.33 -2.38
N ALA A 253 15.34 -1.48 -2.13
CA ALA A 253 14.16 -1.90 -2.89
C ALA A 253 13.00 -0.92 -2.68
N LEU A 254 12.82 -0.45 -1.45
CA LEU A 254 11.79 0.49 -1.06
C LEU A 254 12.09 1.92 -1.50
N TYR A 255 13.35 2.34 -1.41
CA TYR A 255 13.78 3.62 -1.97
C TYR A 255 13.46 3.70 -3.47
N ASN A 256 13.76 2.64 -4.23
CA ASN A 256 13.44 2.56 -5.65
C ASN A 256 11.92 2.57 -5.90
N LEU A 257 11.13 1.87 -5.08
CA LEU A 257 9.67 1.92 -5.16
C LEU A 257 9.14 3.33 -4.90
N ARG A 258 9.64 4.03 -3.87
CA ARG A 258 9.25 5.41 -3.53
C ARG A 258 9.61 6.39 -4.64
N ALA A 259 10.78 6.25 -5.24
CA ALA A 259 11.21 7.06 -6.37
C ALA A 259 10.29 6.84 -7.58
N GLN A 260 9.94 5.59 -7.89
CA GLN A 260 9.04 5.28 -8.99
C GLN A 260 7.59 5.72 -8.70
N LEU A 261 7.14 5.62 -7.46
CA LEU A 261 5.83 6.10 -7.04
C LEU A 261 5.73 7.61 -7.21
N SER A 262 6.77 8.33 -6.77
CA SER A 262 6.88 9.78 -6.94
C SER A 262 6.80 10.22 -8.40
N GLU A 263 7.43 9.47 -9.31
CA GLU A 263 7.32 9.70 -10.75
C GLU A 263 5.90 9.40 -11.27
N ALA A 264 5.35 8.24 -10.90
CA ALA A 264 4.03 7.79 -11.36
C ALA A 264 2.88 8.71 -10.89
N THR A 265 2.97 9.27 -9.69
CA THR A 265 1.98 10.21 -9.14
C THR A 265 2.31 11.67 -9.39
N SER A 266 3.51 11.97 -9.92
CA SER A 266 4.05 13.34 -9.98
C SER A 266 4.07 14.07 -8.63
N ASP A 267 4.21 13.33 -7.52
CA ASP A 267 4.30 13.88 -6.17
C ASP A 267 5.71 13.61 -5.59
N PRO A 268 6.57 14.64 -5.50
CA PRO A 268 7.94 14.50 -4.97
C PRO A 268 7.97 14.10 -3.49
N SER A 269 6.89 14.31 -2.74
CA SER A 269 6.84 14.02 -1.31
C SER A 269 6.99 12.53 -1.00
N PHE A 270 6.57 11.64 -1.91
CA PHE A 270 6.71 10.19 -1.72
C PHE A 270 8.15 9.75 -1.56
N LYS A 271 9.13 10.47 -2.14
CA LYS A 271 10.53 10.04 -2.16
C LYS A 271 11.20 10.10 -0.79
N GLU A 272 10.98 11.17 -0.02
CA GLU A 272 11.78 11.44 1.20
C GLU A 272 10.93 11.82 2.44
N MET A 273 9.67 12.22 2.25
CA MET A 273 8.83 12.66 3.38
C MET A 273 8.09 11.49 4.04
N GLU A 274 7.83 11.62 5.35
CA GLU A 274 6.87 10.76 6.04
C GLU A 274 5.47 11.11 5.56
N LYS A 275 4.69 10.12 5.13
CA LYS A 275 3.31 10.28 4.69
C LYS A 275 2.36 9.42 5.52
N ASP A 276 1.07 9.65 5.39
CA ASP A 276 0.08 8.76 5.97
C ASP A 276 -0.14 7.53 5.06
N PRO A 277 -0.32 6.31 5.60
CA PRO A 277 -0.66 5.12 4.82
C PRO A 277 -1.86 5.32 3.89
N SER A 278 -2.84 6.15 4.26
CA SER A 278 -3.96 6.50 3.40
C SER A 278 -3.51 7.17 2.09
N GLU A 279 -2.45 7.99 2.11
CA GLU A 279 -1.93 8.63 0.89
C GLU A 279 -1.31 7.60 -0.05
N PHE A 280 -0.58 6.62 0.50
CA PHE A 280 -0.03 5.52 -0.30
C PHE A 280 -1.14 4.63 -0.88
N LEU A 281 -2.14 4.25 -0.07
CA LEU A 281 -3.25 3.43 -0.52
C LEU A 281 -4.08 4.14 -1.61
N ARG A 282 -4.33 5.45 -1.47
CA ARG A 282 -4.99 6.26 -2.51
C ARG A 282 -4.18 6.32 -3.80
N ALA A 283 -2.86 6.45 -3.71
CA ALA A 283 -2.02 6.41 -4.89
C ALA A 283 -2.13 5.05 -5.61
N LEU A 284 -2.15 3.93 -4.88
CA LEU A 284 -2.40 2.62 -5.47
C LEU A 284 -3.79 2.51 -6.11
N GLU A 285 -4.81 3.04 -5.43
CA GLU A 285 -6.17 3.10 -5.97
C GLU A 285 -6.23 3.87 -7.29
N GLU A 286 -5.61 5.05 -7.35
CA GLU A 286 -5.60 5.92 -8.52
C GLU A 286 -4.81 5.32 -9.68
N LEU A 287 -3.60 4.81 -9.43
CA LEU A 287 -2.70 4.31 -10.47
C LEU A 287 -3.17 2.99 -11.07
N PHE A 288 -3.80 2.12 -10.27
CA PHE A 288 -4.23 0.78 -10.70
C PHE A 288 -5.75 0.66 -10.89
N HIS A 289 -6.52 1.74 -10.64
CA HIS A 289 -7.98 1.69 -10.55
C HIS A 289 -8.47 0.60 -9.57
N TYR A 290 -7.73 0.42 -8.47
CA TYR A 290 -7.91 -0.68 -7.54
C TYR A 290 -8.83 -0.30 -6.37
N ALA A 291 -10.14 -0.35 -6.61
CA ALA A 291 -11.16 0.11 -5.66
C ALA A 291 -12.25 -0.97 -5.39
N PRO A 292 -11.94 -2.02 -4.60
CA PRO A 292 -12.86 -3.14 -4.37
C PRO A 292 -13.99 -2.83 -3.38
N LEU A 293 -13.89 -1.78 -2.58
CA LEU A 293 -14.97 -1.35 -1.70
C LEU A 293 -15.96 -0.51 -2.50
N LYS A 294 -17.21 -0.96 -2.56
CA LYS A 294 -18.28 -0.26 -3.30
C LYS A 294 -19.42 0.10 -2.36
N THR A 295 -19.83 1.36 -2.37
CA THR A 295 -20.94 1.85 -1.54
C THR A 295 -22.02 2.53 -2.38
N ILE A 296 -23.25 2.48 -1.88
CA ILE A 296 -24.42 3.11 -2.49
C ILE A 296 -25.35 3.71 -1.42
N PRO A 297 -26.06 4.81 -1.70
CA PRO A 297 -27.08 5.34 -0.81
C PRO A 297 -28.23 4.33 -0.60
N PRO A 298 -28.80 4.25 0.62
CA PRO A 298 -30.06 3.54 0.85
C PRO A 298 -31.17 4.30 0.11
N ASP A 299 -32.04 3.58 -0.60
CA ASP A 299 -33.22 4.10 -1.32
C ASP A 299 -33.06 4.73 -2.70
N GLN A 300 -32.09 4.28 -3.51
CA GLN A 300 -32.21 4.57 -4.95
C GLN A 300 -33.33 3.74 -5.58
N SER A 301 -34.33 4.47 -6.09
CA SER A 301 -35.35 3.97 -7.02
C SER A 301 -34.68 3.37 -8.27
N PRO A 302 -35.41 2.54 -9.05
CA PRO A 302 -34.86 1.77 -10.15
C PRO A 302 -34.60 2.63 -11.39
N ASN A 303 -33.79 3.68 -11.26
CA ASN A 303 -33.17 4.28 -12.42
C ASN A 303 -31.83 3.57 -12.66
N PRO A 304 -31.74 2.62 -13.60
CA PRO A 304 -30.51 1.90 -13.92
C PRO A 304 -29.38 2.83 -14.40
N ASN A 305 -29.68 4.09 -14.74
CA ASN A 305 -28.71 5.07 -15.24
C ASN A 305 -28.15 6.01 -14.15
N ALA A 306 -28.60 5.92 -12.90
CA ALA A 306 -28.08 6.73 -11.79
C ALA A 306 -27.04 5.91 -10.98
N SER A 307 -25.88 5.65 -11.56
CA SER A 307 -24.80 4.93 -10.86
C SER A 307 -24.07 5.85 -9.87
N ASN A 308 -24.69 6.22 -8.75
CA ASN A 308 -23.96 6.87 -7.63
C ASN A 308 -23.24 5.80 -6.79
N VAL A 309 -22.57 4.86 -7.45
CA VAL A 309 -21.70 3.89 -6.79
C VAL A 309 -20.39 4.60 -6.51
N THR A 310 -20.02 4.71 -5.24
CA THR A 310 -18.69 5.19 -4.87
C THR A 310 -17.78 3.98 -4.69
N THR A 311 -16.59 4.04 -5.29
CA THR A 311 -15.57 3.01 -5.16
C THR A 311 -14.40 3.56 -4.38
N ASN A 312 -13.85 2.79 -3.44
CA ASN A 312 -12.65 3.15 -2.69
C ASN A 312 -11.78 1.90 -2.41
N ILE A 313 -10.53 2.09 -2.03
CA ILE A 313 -9.66 1.03 -1.49
C ILE A 313 -9.86 0.81 0.02
N MET A 314 -10.30 1.85 0.73
CA MET A 314 -10.46 1.86 2.18
C MET A 314 -11.68 2.68 2.60
N TRP A 315 -12.13 2.48 3.84
CA TRP A 315 -13.18 3.27 4.46
C TRP A 315 -12.59 4.12 5.58
N GLU A 316 -12.51 5.43 5.36
CA GLU A 316 -12.15 6.39 6.40
C GLU A 316 -13.36 6.68 7.27
N MET A 317 -13.34 6.16 8.51
CA MET A 317 -14.49 6.27 9.38
C MET A 317 -14.61 7.68 9.94
N PHE A 318 -15.85 8.15 9.97
CA PHE A 318 -16.23 9.37 10.63
C PHE A 318 -17.18 9.05 11.78
N ASP A 319 -16.99 9.73 12.91
CA ASP A 319 -17.88 9.65 14.05
C ASP A 319 -18.12 11.07 14.59
N ALA A 320 -19.33 11.58 14.37
CA ALA A 320 -19.71 12.94 14.78
C ALA A 320 -19.84 13.07 16.30
N ASN A 321 -20.18 11.97 16.98
CA ASN A 321 -20.45 11.93 18.40
C ASN A 321 -19.78 10.70 18.99
N PRO A 322 -18.42 10.71 19.09
CA PRO A 322 -17.74 9.66 19.83
C PRO A 322 -18.32 9.68 21.24
N GLN A 323 -19.06 8.63 21.60
CA GLN A 323 -19.63 8.56 22.93
C GLN A 323 -18.48 8.68 23.94
N ASN A 324 -18.74 9.21 25.14
CA ASN A 324 -17.75 9.30 26.24
C ASN A 324 -17.35 7.91 26.80
N LEU A 325 -17.28 6.90 25.94
CA LEU A 325 -16.83 5.55 26.21
C LEU A 325 -15.32 5.52 26.25
N LEU A 326 -14.78 4.79 27.23
CA LEU A 326 -13.34 4.58 27.36
C LEU A 326 -12.79 3.77 26.18
N SER A 327 -13.58 2.82 25.70
CA SER A 327 -13.25 1.90 24.61
C SER A 327 -14.48 1.58 23.76
N THR A 328 -14.26 1.21 22.50
CA THR A 328 -15.31 0.70 21.62
C THR A 328 -14.73 -0.31 20.62
N ASN A 329 -15.60 -1.15 20.06
CA ASN A 329 -15.26 -2.08 18.99
C ASN A 329 -15.18 -1.36 17.64
N ILE A 330 -14.20 -1.72 16.82
CA ILE A 330 -14.02 -1.12 15.49
C ILE A 330 -15.22 -1.38 14.57
N ALA A 331 -15.87 -2.54 14.70
CA ALA A 331 -17.09 -2.87 13.98
C ALA A 331 -18.26 -1.93 14.34
N SER A 332 -18.32 -1.47 15.58
CA SER A 332 -19.35 -0.51 16.03
C SER A 332 -19.08 0.88 15.43
N ILE A 333 -17.83 1.33 15.44
CA ILE A 333 -17.44 2.60 14.76
C ILE A 333 -17.80 2.52 13.27
N PHE A 334 -17.51 1.40 12.62
CA PHE A 334 -17.81 1.21 11.20
C PHE A 334 -19.32 1.31 10.91
N ARG A 335 -20.16 0.63 11.69
CA ARG A 335 -21.63 0.71 11.55
C ARG A 335 -22.16 2.13 11.78
N ASN A 336 -21.64 2.82 12.79
CA ASN A 336 -22.02 4.21 13.06
C ASN A 336 -21.62 5.11 11.89
N SER A 337 -20.40 4.94 11.35
CA SER A 337 -19.91 5.73 10.22
C SER A 337 -20.75 5.54 8.95
N LEU A 338 -21.24 4.32 8.66
CA LEU A 338 -22.16 4.05 7.56
C LEU A 338 -23.57 4.64 7.79
N SER A 339 -23.95 4.84 9.06
CA SER A 339 -25.25 5.42 9.41
C SER A 339 -25.22 6.95 9.35
N GLU A 340 -24.11 7.58 9.76
CA GLU A 340 -23.88 9.03 9.70
C GLU A 340 -23.74 9.53 8.26
N ILE A 341 -23.04 8.77 7.41
CA ILE A 341 -23.00 8.98 5.97
C ILE A 341 -23.91 7.91 5.38
N PRO A 342 -25.23 8.15 5.21
CA PRO A 342 -26.21 7.10 4.96
C PRO A 342 -25.90 6.39 3.63
N VAL A 343 -25.11 5.32 3.71
CA VAL A 343 -24.69 4.45 2.60
C VAL A 343 -24.59 3.02 3.09
N LYS A 344 -24.69 2.08 2.16
CA LYS A 344 -24.49 0.65 2.39
C LYS A 344 -23.47 0.10 1.42
N LEU A 345 -22.86 -1.03 1.79
CA LEU A 345 -22.01 -1.79 0.89
C LEU A 345 -22.86 -2.33 -0.26
N ALA A 346 -22.43 -2.02 -1.47
CA ALA A 346 -23.12 -2.41 -2.69
C ALA A 346 -22.86 -3.91 -3.00
N THR A 347 -21.67 -4.40 -2.65
CA THR A 347 -21.26 -5.81 -2.71
C THR A 347 -20.48 -6.18 -1.46
N ILE A 348 -20.25 -7.48 -1.26
CA ILE A 348 -19.33 -7.97 -0.23
C ILE A 348 -17.91 -7.85 -0.79
N PRO A 349 -17.04 -7.01 -0.22
CA PRO A 349 -15.71 -6.82 -0.77
C PRO A 349 -14.80 -8.01 -0.44
N PRO A 350 -13.77 -8.29 -1.29
CA PRO A 350 -12.76 -9.32 -1.00
C PRO A 350 -11.93 -8.98 0.25
N PHE A 351 -11.74 -7.68 0.52
CA PHE A 351 -11.12 -7.16 1.74
C PHE A 351 -11.75 -5.83 2.14
N LEU A 352 -11.53 -5.42 3.38
CA LEU A 352 -11.96 -4.13 3.91
C LEU A 352 -10.83 -3.53 4.76
N ILE A 353 -10.40 -2.33 4.42
CA ILE A 353 -9.46 -1.54 5.23
C ILE A 353 -10.26 -0.45 5.93
N LEU A 354 -10.31 -0.49 7.26
CA LEU A 354 -10.96 0.51 8.09
C LEU A 354 -9.92 1.46 8.67
N VAL A 355 -10.05 2.76 8.42
CA VAL A 355 -9.18 3.80 9.00
C VAL A 355 -9.88 4.43 10.19
N ALA A 356 -9.28 4.28 11.38
CA ALA A 356 -9.81 4.79 12.63
C ALA A 356 -10.00 6.32 12.59
N PRO A 357 -11.07 6.87 13.17
CA PRO A 357 -11.28 8.31 13.21
C PRO A 357 -10.20 8.98 14.07
N ARG A 358 -9.40 9.85 13.43
CA ARG A 358 -8.36 10.67 14.04
C ARG A 358 -8.45 12.08 13.50
N HIS A 359 -8.42 13.09 14.38
CA HIS A 359 -8.44 14.50 13.98
C HIS A 359 -7.03 15.00 13.60
N THR A 360 -6.00 14.45 14.26
CA THR A 360 -4.58 14.63 13.95
C THR A 360 -3.81 13.35 14.32
N ARG A 361 -2.52 13.25 13.98
CA ARG A 361 -1.68 12.08 14.36
C ARG A 361 -1.74 11.75 15.86
N SER A 362 -1.88 12.77 16.74
CA SER A 362 -1.91 12.62 18.19
C SER A 362 -3.31 12.68 18.82
N GLN A 363 -4.29 13.27 18.13
CA GLN A 363 -5.68 13.40 18.62
C GLN A 363 -6.57 12.33 18.00
N ARG A 364 -6.87 11.32 18.82
CA ARG A 364 -7.79 10.23 18.51
C ARG A 364 -9.19 10.56 19.00
N SER A 365 -10.22 10.17 18.25
CA SER A 365 -11.61 10.30 18.69
C SER A 365 -11.94 9.28 19.79
N TYR A 366 -11.24 8.14 19.81
CA TYR A 366 -11.37 7.09 20.81
C TYR A 366 -10.07 6.87 21.55
N ARG A 367 -10.12 6.68 22.88
CA ARG A 367 -8.93 6.37 23.67
C ARG A 367 -8.43 4.96 23.39
N TYR A 368 -9.35 4.00 23.34
CA TYR A 368 -9.07 2.60 23.03
C TYR A 368 -10.07 2.07 22.00
N ILE A 369 -9.56 1.29 21.06
CA ILE A 369 -10.35 0.60 20.03
C ILE A 369 -10.04 -0.89 20.13
N ILE A 370 -11.08 -1.71 20.29
CA ILE A 370 -10.99 -3.16 20.26
C ILE A 370 -11.08 -3.61 18.79
N PRO A 371 -10.05 -4.26 18.23
CA PRO A 371 -10.15 -4.84 16.90
C PRO A 371 -10.99 -6.12 16.95
N ASP A 372 -12.22 -6.06 16.44
CA ASP A 372 -13.07 -7.24 16.28
C ASP A 372 -12.34 -8.25 15.40
N ARG A 373 -12.27 -9.51 15.85
CA ARG A 373 -11.66 -10.59 15.05
C ARG A 373 -12.45 -10.86 13.76
N GLN A 374 -13.75 -10.62 13.81
CA GLN A 374 -14.67 -10.80 12.69
C GLN A 374 -15.65 -9.64 12.62
N ILE A 375 -15.85 -9.09 11.42
CA ILE A 375 -16.96 -8.19 11.13
C ILE A 375 -18.04 -8.99 10.41
N ILE A 376 -19.23 -9.06 10.99
CA ILE A 376 -20.41 -9.65 10.36
C ILE A 376 -21.02 -8.59 9.44
N LEU A 377 -21.19 -8.93 8.17
CA LEU A 377 -21.79 -8.07 7.15
C LEU A 377 -23.29 -8.35 7.05
N ASP A 378 -24.05 -7.86 8.02
CA ASP A 378 -25.51 -8.01 8.09
C ASP A 378 -26.26 -7.14 7.06
N ASN A 379 -27.60 -7.17 7.11
CA ASN A 379 -28.49 -6.41 6.22
C ASN A 379 -28.46 -4.89 6.47
N ASP A 380 -27.90 -4.43 7.59
CA ASP A 380 -27.73 -3.01 7.87
C ASP A 380 -26.47 -2.48 7.20
N ILE A 381 -25.45 -3.31 7.04
CA ILE A 381 -24.20 -2.99 6.34
C ILE A 381 -24.32 -3.17 4.82
N VAL A 382 -24.94 -4.27 4.34
CA VAL A 382 -24.98 -4.62 2.90
C VAL A 382 -26.34 -4.32 2.28
N GLN A 383 -26.32 -3.77 1.07
CA GLN A 383 -27.52 -3.53 0.28
C GLN A 383 -27.90 -4.76 -0.55
N LEU A 384 -29.02 -5.39 -0.19
CA LEU A 384 -29.65 -6.45 -0.96
C LEU A 384 -30.72 -5.86 -1.89
N VAL A 385 -30.75 -6.29 -3.14
CA VAL A 385 -31.69 -5.80 -4.17
C VAL A 385 -32.49 -6.96 -4.73
N CYS A 386 -33.83 -6.84 -4.67
CA CYS A 386 -34.70 -7.82 -5.28
C CYS A 386 -34.69 -7.69 -6.82
N VAL A 387 -34.38 -8.76 -7.54
CA VAL A 387 -34.31 -8.77 -9.01
C VAL A 387 -35.65 -8.45 -9.67
N LYS A 388 -36.78 -8.84 -9.06
CA LYS A 388 -38.12 -8.72 -9.69
C LYS A 388 -38.81 -7.39 -9.49
N CYS A 389 -38.72 -6.83 -8.29
CA CYS A 389 -39.41 -5.58 -7.96
C CYS A 389 -38.44 -4.43 -7.73
N GLU A 390 -37.12 -4.68 -7.82
CA GLU A 390 -36.03 -3.71 -7.74
C GLU A 390 -35.94 -2.94 -6.41
N LYS A 391 -36.80 -3.27 -5.46
CA LYS A 391 -36.78 -2.75 -4.11
C LYS A 391 -35.67 -3.37 -3.29
N THR A 392 -35.10 -2.52 -2.45
CA THR A 392 -33.98 -2.74 -1.55
C THR A 392 -34.45 -3.21 -0.18
N ASN A 393 -33.72 -4.13 0.44
CA ASN A 393 -33.89 -4.60 1.83
C ASN A 393 -35.34 -4.92 2.33
N HIS A 394 -36.31 -5.19 1.44
CA HIS A 394 -37.74 -5.37 1.75
C HIS A 394 -38.24 -6.83 1.75
N GLY A 395 -39.33 -7.07 2.49
CA GLY A 395 -40.15 -8.28 2.49
C GLY A 395 -41.43 -8.00 3.29
N GLN A 396 -42.61 -8.27 2.72
CA GLN A 396 -43.87 -7.75 3.28
C GLN A 396 -44.22 -8.30 4.68
N ASP A 397 -43.69 -9.47 5.05
CA ASP A 397 -44.08 -10.16 6.30
C ASP A 397 -42.93 -10.33 7.31
N GLN A 398 -41.68 -10.08 6.89
CA GLN A 398 -40.51 -9.89 7.75
C GLN A 398 -39.56 -8.92 7.05
N PRO A 399 -39.15 -7.82 7.70
CA PRO A 399 -38.16 -6.94 7.11
C PRO A 399 -36.85 -7.74 6.96
N HIS A 400 -36.26 -7.69 5.76
CA HIS A 400 -34.93 -8.23 5.44
C HIS A 400 -34.78 -9.72 5.09
N ASP A 401 -35.88 -10.44 4.82
CA ASP A 401 -35.80 -11.82 4.32
C ASP A 401 -35.62 -11.87 2.79
N PHE A 402 -34.39 -12.17 2.37
CA PHE A 402 -34.02 -12.38 0.97
C PHE A 402 -33.66 -13.84 0.68
N TYR A 403 -33.86 -14.22 -0.57
CA TYR A 403 -33.74 -15.60 -1.01
C TYR A 403 -33.00 -15.69 -2.34
N LEU A 404 -32.26 -16.79 -2.51
CA LEU A 404 -31.66 -17.19 -3.78
C LEU A 404 -32.34 -18.48 -4.25
N CYS A 405 -32.69 -18.52 -5.53
CA CYS A 405 -33.06 -19.75 -6.22
C CYS A 405 -32.07 -19.97 -7.36
N ASN A 406 -31.21 -20.99 -7.24
CA ASN A 406 -30.11 -21.20 -8.21
C ASN A 406 -30.61 -21.35 -9.65
N THR A 407 -31.75 -22.01 -9.85
CA THR A 407 -32.35 -22.24 -11.17
C THR A 407 -32.94 -20.97 -11.79
N CYS A 408 -33.60 -20.13 -10.99
CA CYS A 408 -34.22 -18.89 -11.47
C CYS A 408 -33.19 -17.78 -11.67
N TYR A 409 -32.24 -17.67 -10.74
CA TYR A 409 -31.16 -16.69 -10.80
C TYR A 409 -30.36 -16.81 -12.09
N TRP A 410 -30.01 -18.04 -12.50
CA TRP A 410 -29.27 -18.30 -13.74
C TRP A 410 -30.06 -17.89 -15.00
N LYS A 411 -31.36 -18.24 -15.09
CA LYS A 411 -32.21 -17.89 -16.24
C LYS A 411 -32.39 -16.38 -16.37
N GLU A 412 -32.62 -15.67 -15.26
CA GLU A 412 -32.79 -14.22 -15.29
C GLU A 412 -31.49 -13.48 -15.57
N SER A 413 -30.35 -13.99 -15.08
CA SER A 413 -29.03 -13.42 -15.35
C SER A 413 -28.62 -13.42 -16.83
N GLN A 414 -29.20 -14.32 -17.64
CA GLN A 414 -29.03 -14.30 -19.11
C GLN A 414 -30.01 -13.36 -19.82
N SER A 415 -31.22 -13.19 -19.29
CA SER A 415 -32.28 -12.35 -19.93
C SER A 415 -32.18 -10.87 -19.57
N LEU A 416 -31.57 -10.55 -18.43
CA LEU A 416 -31.19 -9.19 -18.12
C LEU A 416 -29.96 -8.87 -18.97
N SER A 417 -30.05 -7.87 -19.84
CA SER A 417 -28.88 -7.18 -20.40
C SER A 417 -28.03 -6.47 -19.32
N ILE A 418 -28.28 -6.79 -18.05
CA ILE A 418 -27.46 -6.49 -16.89
C ILE A 418 -26.36 -7.57 -16.88
N ALA A 419 -25.36 -7.36 -17.74
CA ALA A 419 -24.03 -7.90 -17.48
C ALA A 419 -23.73 -7.66 -16.00
N THR A 420 -23.57 -8.75 -15.23
CA THR A 420 -22.84 -8.81 -13.95
C THR A 420 -22.50 -7.42 -13.40
N THR A 421 -23.45 -6.74 -12.77
CA THR A 421 -23.06 -5.49 -12.13
C THR A 421 -22.34 -5.90 -10.87
N ASP A 422 -21.01 -5.85 -10.91
CA ASP A 422 -20.10 -5.94 -9.76
C ASP A 422 -20.42 -4.90 -8.66
N ALA A 423 -21.60 -4.28 -8.69
CA ALA A 423 -22.05 -3.18 -7.89
C ALA A 423 -23.28 -3.51 -7.03
N LYS A 424 -23.95 -4.67 -7.17
CA LYS A 424 -25.13 -5.00 -6.34
C LYS A 424 -25.20 -6.49 -5.97
N VAL A 425 -25.66 -6.79 -4.75
CA VAL A 425 -26.05 -8.15 -4.36
C VAL A 425 -27.50 -8.43 -4.76
N LEU A 426 -27.66 -9.20 -5.85
CA LEU A 426 -28.96 -9.51 -6.44
C LEU A 426 -29.60 -10.75 -5.81
N CYS A 427 -30.89 -10.68 -5.47
CA CYS A 427 -31.64 -11.74 -4.79
C CYS A 427 -33.16 -11.60 -5.01
N TYR A 428 -33.99 -12.42 -4.37
CA TYR A 428 -35.46 -12.28 -4.40
C TYR A 428 -36.01 -11.99 -3.00
N CYS A 429 -36.95 -11.06 -2.87
CA CYS A 429 -37.76 -10.98 -1.65
C CYS A 429 -38.75 -12.16 -1.60
N GLY A 430 -39.21 -12.51 -0.39
CA GLY A 430 -40.15 -13.63 -0.20
C GLY A 430 -41.40 -13.56 -1.08
N THR A 431 -41.99 -12.36 -1.22
CA THR A 431 -43.18 -12.15 -2.05
C THR A 431 -42.90 -12.37 -3.54
N CYS A 432 -41.81 -11.83 -4.07
CA CYS A 432 -41.44 -11.97 -5.48
C CYS A 432 -41.04 -13.40 -5.82
N LEU A 433 -40.30 -14.08 -4.94
CA LEU A 433 -39.98 -15.49 -5.11
C LEU A 433 -41.25 -16.35 -5.15
N THR A 434 -42.17 -16.12 -4.21
CA THR A 434 -43.43 -16.86 -4.14
C THR A 434 -44.28 -16.64 -5.39
N LYS A 435 -44.39 -15.41 -5.90
CA LYS A 435 -45.10 -15.12 -7.15
C LYS A 435 -44.43 -15.80 -8.34
N LEU A 436 -43.10 -15.68 -8.46
CA LEU A 436 -42.33 -16.34 -9.52
C LEU A 436 -42.58 -17.85 -9.57
N HIS A 437 -42.66 -18.50 -8.41
CA HIS A 437 -42.91 -19.94 -8.32
C HIS A 437 -44.40 -20.32 -8.34
N LYS A 438 -45.34 -19.37 -8.18
CA LYS A 438 -46.79 -19.59 -8.30
C LYS A 438 -47.29 -19.44 -9.74
N ASP A 439 -46.72 -18.51 -10.50
CA ASP A 439 -47.13 -18.21 -11.88
C ASP A 439 -46.58 -19.21 -12.92
N LEU A 440 -45.78 -20.20 -12.47
CA LEU A 440 -45.10 -21.15 -13.34
C LEU A 440 -45.40 -22.59 -12.94
N SER A 441 -46.18 -23.27 -13.76
CA SER A 441 -46.10 -24.72 -13.98
C SER A 441 -44.75 -25.08 -14.63
N HIS A 442 -43.63 -24.76 -13.98
CA HIS A 442 -42.32 -25.21 -14.45
C HIS A 442 -42.20 -26.70 -14.13
N GLU A 443 -42.44 -27.51 -15.15
CA GLU A 443 -42.21 -28.94 -15.25
C GLU A 443 -41.06 -29.42 -14.36
N ILE A 444 -41.38 -30.27 -13.38
CA ILE A 444 -40.50 -31.26 -12.74
C ILE A 444 -39.00 -30.87 -12.65
N VAL A 445 -38.69 -29.73 -12.03
CA VAL A 445 -37.31 -29.41 -11.61
C VAL A 445 -37.35 -29.11 -10.11
N ASN A 446 -36.48 -29.78 -9.34
CA ASN A 446 -36.31 -29.51 -7.92
C ASN A 446 -35.61 -28.14 -7.73
N HIS A 447 -36.39 -27.06 -7.70
CA HIS A 447 -35.89 -25.73 -7.39
C HIS A 447 -35.39 -25.69 -5.95
N THR A 448 -34.08 -25.54 -5.76
CA THR A 448 -33.51 -25.33 -4.43
C THR A 448 -33.55 -23.84 -4.10
N THR A 449 -34.44 -23.46 -3.19
CA THR A 449 -34.49 -22.10 -2.62
C THR A 449 -33.71 -22.07 -1.32
N ARG A 450 -32.91 -21.01 -1.13
CA ARG A 450 -32.19 -20.78 0.12
C ARG A 450 -32.42 -19.35 0.60
N LYS A 451 -32.73 -19.19 1.88
CA LYS A 451 -32.70 -17.88 2.53
C LYS A 451 -31.24 -17.41 2.57
N ILE A 452 -31.00 -16.16 2.20
CA ILE A 452 -29.71 -15.51 2.38
C ILE A 452 -29.56 -15.23 3.86
N ASP A 453 -28.56 -15.86 4.47
CA ASP A 453 -28.19 -15.61 5.86
C ASP A 453 -26.98 -14.68 5.87
N MET A 454 -27.23 -13.37 5.97
CA MET A 454 -26.16 -12.39 5.98
C MET A 454 -25.22 -12.53 7.19
N ASN A 455 -25.67 -13.19 8.28
CA ASN A 455 -24.80 -13.46 9.43
C ASN A 455 -23.67 -14.44 9.12
N LYS A 456 -23.73 -15.15 7.98
CA LYS A 456 -22.65 -16.01 7.48
C LYS A 456 -21.59 -15.26 6.70
N HIS A 457 -21.87 -14.04 6.24
CA HIS A 457 -20.89 -13.21 5.55
C HIS A 457 -20.04 -12.47 6.58
N LYS A 458 -18.79 -12.93 6.72
CA LYS A 458 -17.86 -12.44 7.72
C LYS A 458 -16.55 -12.04 7.06
N LEU A 459 -16.01 -10.91 7.48
CA LEU A 459 -14.63 -10.53 7.17
C LEU A 459 -13.77 -10.81 8.40
N ASN A 460 -12.59 -11.41 8.20
CA ASN A 460 -11.68 -11.81 9.26
C ASN A 460 -10.52 -10.82 9.37
N LEU A 461 -10.23 -10.36 10.58
CA LEU A 461 -9.07 -9.53 10.83
C LEU A 461 -7.80 -10.32 10.53
N PHE A 462 -6.91 -9.72 9.72
CA PHE A 462 -5.60 -10.30 9.43
C PHE A 462 -4.43 -9.33 9.67
N ALA A 463 -4.68 -8.02 9.77
CA ALA A 463 -3.64 -7.09 10.18
C ALA A 463 -4.20 -5.85 10.90
N VAL A 464 -3.39 -5.27 11.79
CA VAL A 464 -3.62 -3.97 12.42
C VAL A 464 -2.37 -3.14 12.29
N LEU A 465 -2.48 -1.97 11.65
CA LEU A 465 -1.40 -1.00 11.54
C LEU A 465 -1.56 0.04 12.64
N CYS A 466 -0.52 0.22 13.46
CA CYS A 466 -0.54 1.07 14.64
C CYS A 466 0.43 2.23 14.53
N ILE A 467 0.03 3.41 14.99
CA ILE A 467 0.88 4.60 15.14
C ILE A 467 0.57 5.35 16.43
N GLU A 468 1.59 5.52 17.26
CA GLU A 468 1.51 6.33 18.48
C GLU A 468 1.69 7.83 18.17
N THR A 469 2.78 8.19 17.47
CA THR A 469 3.10 9.58 17.09
C THR A 469 3.56 9.71 15.64
N SER A 470 4.66 9.05 15.28
CA SER A 470 5.33 9.17 13.97
C SER A 470 6.03 7.88 13.51
N HIS A 471 5.71 6.75 14.15
CA HIS A 471 6.31 5.47 13.80
C HIS A 471 5.25 4.39 13.70
N TYR A 472 5.07 3.88 12.48
CA TYR A 472 4.13 2.82 12.16
C TYR A 472 4.75 1.46 12.47
N VAL A 473 3.97 0.60 13.12
CA VAL A 473 4.29 -0.82 13.34
C VAL A 473 3.06 -1.65 12.99
N ALA A 474 3.23 -2.93 12.73
CA ALA A 474 2.14 -3.80 12.32
C ALA A 474 1.96 -5.00 13.26
N PHE A 475 0.71 -5.37 13.50
CA PHE A 475 0.31 -6.70 13.96
C PHE A 475 -0.24 -7.45 12.76
N VAL A 476 0.27 -8.64 12.46
CA VAL A 476 -0.20 -9.45 11.33
C VAL A 476 -0.50 -10.89 11.75
N LYS A 477 -1.53 -11.47 11.14
CA LYS A 477 -1.96 -12.83 11.37
C LYS A 477 -1.28 -13.77 10.39
N CYS A 478 -0.44 -14.67 10.91
CA CYS A 478 0.16 -15.76 10.15
C CYS A 478 -0.77 -16.98 10.22
N LYS A 479 -1.41 -17.33 9.10
CA LYS A 479 -2.21 -18.57 8.99
C LYS A 479 -1.31 -19.75 8.62
N GLN A 480 -1.30 -20.77 9.45
CA GLN A 480 -0.55 -22.01 9.21
C GLN A 480 -1.42 -23.01 8.44
N GLN A 481 -0.77 -23.94 7.71
CA GLN A 481 -1.46 -24.96 6.90
C GLN A 481 -2.48 -25.81 7.69
N ASN A 482 -2.27 -25.99 8.99
CA ASN A 482 -3.13 -26.76 9.89
C ASN A 482 -4.33 -25.98 10.45
N GLN A 483 -4.72 -24.85 9.83
CA GLN A 483 -5.79 -23.94 10.28
C GLN A 483 -5.52 -23.30 11.65
N ARG A 484 -4.31 -23.44 12.21
CA ARG A 484 -3.88 -22.61 13.34
C ARG A 484 -3.42 -21.26 12.82
N HIS A 485 -3.45 -20.27 13.69
CA HIS A 485 -2.86 -18.97 13.41
C HIS A 485 -2.00 -18.51 14.57
N GLU A 486 -1.00 -17.70 14.24
CA GLU A 486 -0.18 -16.96 15.20
C GLU A 486 -0.26 -15.47 14.84
N TRP A 487 -0.16 -14.62 15.85
CA TRP A 487 -0.03 -13.18 15.65
C TRP A 487 1.43 -12.78 15.76
N LEU A 488 1.85 -11.90 14.86
CA LEU A 488 3.21 -11.40 14.77
C LEU A 488 3.21 -9.88 14.88
N PHE A 489 4.24 -9.34 15.51
CA PHE A 489 4.55 -7.92 15.58
C PHE A 489 5.70 -7.62 14.61
N PHE A 490 5.56 -6.57 13.81
CA PHE A 490 6.58 -6.10 12.88
C PHE A 490 6.91 -4.64 13.12
N ASP A 491 8.22 -4.37 13.25
CA ASP A 491 8.79 -3.03 13.32
C ASP A 491 9.96 -2.92 12.33
N SER A 492 9.85 -1.99 11.36
CA SER A 492 10.85 -1.81 10.31
C SER A 492 12.13 -1.11 10.80
N MET A 493 12.09 -0.48 11.98
CA MET A 493 13.18 0.30 12.57
C MET A 493 13.40 -0.06 14.05
N SER A 494 13.27 -1.34 14.39
CA SER A 494 13.33 -1.83 15.78
C SER A 494 14.67 -1.57 16.48
N ASP A 495 15.78 -1.56 15.73
CA ASP A 495 17.12 -1.24 16.24
C ASP A 495 17.98 -0.59 15.14
N ARG A 496 19.19 -0.14 15.48
CA ARG A 496 20.13 0.50 14.55
C ARG A 496 21.56 0.02 14.73
N ILE A 497 22.20 -0.35 13.62
CA ILE A 497 23.65 -0.57 13.57
C ILE A 497 24.33 0.77 13.28
N HIS A 498 25.18 1.20 14.21
CA HIS A 498 26.05 2.38 14.07
C HIS A 498 25.32 3.68 13.64
N ASN A 499 24.03 3.83 13.99
CA ASN A 499 23.16 4.95 13.60
C ASN A 499 22.93 5.14 12.08
N GLU A 500 23.40 4.23 11.23
CA GLU A 500 23.34 4.36 9.76
C GLU A 500 22.39 3.33 9.11
N LYS A 501 22.17 2.18 9.76
CA LYS A 501 21.37 1.09 9.21
C LYS A 501 20.31 0.64 10.22
N ASN A 502 19.03 0.70 9.84
CA ASN A 502 17.95 0.17 10.67
C ASN A 502 17.94 -1.36 10.60
N ILE A 503 17.51 -2.00 11.69
CA ILE A 503 17.33 -3.45 11.79
C ILE A 503 15.83 -3.69 11.99
N PRO A 504 15.14 -4.32 11.03
CA PRO A 504 13.76 -4.70 11.23
C PRO A 504 13.66 -5.95 12.12
N LEU A 505 12.58 -6.03 12.87
CA LEU A 505 12.26 -7.13 13.76
C LEU A 505 10.86 -7.66 13.45
N VAL A 506 10.74 -8.98 13.36
CA VAL A 506 9.45 -9.66 13.45
C VAL A 506 9.46 -10.58 14.65
N ASP A 507 8.48 -10.43 15.54
CA ASP A 507 8.39 -11.21 16.78
C ASP A 507 6.98 -11.75 17.03
N ARG A 508 6.87 -12.80 17.84
CA ARG A 508 5.58 -13.42 18.17
C ARG A 508 4.79 -12.58 19.16
N VAL A 509 3.47 -12.64 19.03
CA VAL A 509 2.49 -12.07 19.96
C VAL A 509 1.50 -13.17 20.35
N PRO A 510 1.93 -14.14 21.18
CA PRO A 510 1.09 -15.30 21.51
C PRO A 510 -0.19 -14.91 22.27
N ASP A 511 -0.15 -13.77 22.95
CA ASP A 511 -1.24 -13.30 23.80
C ASP A 511 -2.26 -12.43 23.07
N PHE A 512 -2.09 -12.17 21.76
CA PHE A 512 -2.95 -11.26 21.00
C PHE A 512 -4.44 -11.62 21.15
N ASP A 513 -4.80 -12.88 20.92
CA ASP A 513 -6.20 -13.30 21.04
C ASP A 513 -6.69 -13.18 22.50
N ARG A 514 -5.88 -13.60 23.49
CA ARG A 514 -6.24 -13.44 24.90
C ARG A 514 -6.51 -11.98 25.25
N TRP A 515 -5.71 -11.05 24.73
CA TRP A 515 -5.92 -9.62 24.96
C TRP A 515 -7.27 -9.13 24.43
N ILE A 516 -7.70 -9.60 23.26
CA ILE A 516 -9.02 -9.24 22.72
C ILE A 516 -10.12 -9.78 23.63
N ASP A 517 -10.02 -11.05 24.07
CA ASP A 517 -11.00 -11.64 24.99
C ASP A 517 -11.08 -10.86 26.31
N ASP A 518 -9.92 -10.53 26.88
CA ASP A 518 -9.83 -9.74 28.11
C ASP A 518 -10.45 -8.35 27.92
N ALA A 519 -10.19 -7.69 26.78
CA ALA A 519 -10.75 -6.38 26.46
C ALA A 519 -12.27 -6.39 26.29
N GLU A 520 -12.84 -7.47 25.73
CA GLU A 520 -14.27 -7.64 25.53
C GLU A 520 -15.01 -8.04 26.82
N GLN A 521 -14.36 -8.80 27.71
CA GLN A 521 -15.02 -9.40 28.88
C GLN A 521 -14.76 -8.65 30.18
N ASN A 522 -13.59 -8.00 30.33
CA ASN A 522 -13.19 -7.34 31.57
C ASN A 522 -13.39 -5.82 31.49
N LYS A 523 -14.41 -5.32 32.18
CA LYS A 523 -14.73 -3.89 32.27
C LYS A 523 -13.62 -3.01 32.88
N TYR A 524 -12.68 -3.58 33.62
CA TYR A 524 -11.55 -2.87 34.23
C TYR A 524 -10.27 -2.92 33.38
N PHE A 525 -10.25 -3.70 32.29
CA PHE A 525 -9.07 -3.96 31.47
C PHE A 525 -8.33 -2.68 31.04
N PHE A 526 -9.05 -1.72 30.45
CA PHE A 526 -8.45 -0.47 29.98
C PHE A 526 -8.02 0.48 31.12
N GLN A 527 -8.66 0.38 32.29
CA GLN A 527 -8.28 1.16 33.46
C GLN A 527 -7.00 0.62 34.08
N ASP A 528 -6.81 -0.71 34.06
CA ASP A 528 -5.56 -1.33 34.47
C ASP A 528 -4.43 -1.01 33.47
N LEU A 529 -4.70 -1.03 32.16
CA LEU A 529 -3.74 -0.56 31.15
C LEU A 529 -3.32 0.91 31.38
N ASP A 530 -4.26 1.78 31.72
CA ASP A 530 -3.97 3.16 32.08
C ASP A 530 -3.09 3.25 33.34
N ARG A 531 -3.35 2.40 34.35
CA ARG A 531 -2.55 2.33 35.57
C ARG A 531 -1.12 1.90 35.26
N ILE A 532 -0.94 0.81 34.51
CA ILE A 532 0.38 0.28 34.11
C ILE A 532 1.17 1.39 33.38
N ARG A 533 0.53 2.07 32.42
CA ARG A 533 1.15 3.18 31.70
C ARG A 533 1.54 4.35 32.61
N SER A 534 0.69 4.71 33.57
CA SER A 534 0.95 5.81 34.50
C SER A 534 2.12 5.52 35.44
N GLN A 535 2.31 4.26 35.84
CA GLN A 535 3.40 3.80 36.71
C GLN A 535 4.76 3.75 36.00
N ALA A 536 4.76 3.67 34.67
CA ALA A 536 5.97 3.66 33.86
C ALA A 536 6.56 5.05 33.61
N ARG A 537 5.75 6.12 33.69
CA ARG A 537 6.21 7.50 33.45
C ARG A 537 7.17 8.08 34.50
N PRO A 538 7.20 7.64 35.78
CA PRO A 538 8.13 8.18 36.78
C PRO A 538 9.32 7.27 37.12
N SER A 539 9.38 6.02 36.63
CA SER A 539 10.44 5.08 37.00
C SER A 539 11.19 4.58 35.77
N SER A 540 12.52 4.61 35.81
CA SER A 540 13.44 4.04 34.81
C SER A 540 13.34 2.50 34.68
N GLN A 541 12.24 1.89 35.10
CA GLN A 541 11.94 0.48 34.85
C GLN A 541 11.53 0.32 33.39
N LYS A 542 12.27 -0.54 32.68
CA LYS A 542 11.88 -1.01 31.34
C LYS A 542 10.44 -1.53 31.41
N PHE A 543 9.55 -0.91 30.65
CA PHE A 543 8.19 -1.41 30.45
C PHE A 543 8.29 -2.83 29.90
N ASP A 544 7.42 -3.73 30.37
CA ASP A 544 7.30 -5.06 29.77
C ASP A 544 6.94 -4.90 28.28
N GLU A 545 7.76 -5.46 27.38
CA GLU A 545 7.55 -5.35 25.93
C GLU A 545 6.17 -5.87 25.52
N ASN A 546 5.66 -6.89 26.22
CA ASN A 546 4.35 -7.45 25.96
C ASN A 546 3.23 -6.46 26.30
N ALA A 547 3.34 -5.77 27.44
CA ALA A 547 2.43 -4.69 27.81
C ALA A 547 2.53 -3.50 26.84
N MET A 548 3.72 -3.17 26.31
CA MET A 548 3.86 -2.11 25.30
C MET A 548 3.10 -2.48 24.03
N ARG A 549 3.27 -3.72 23.55
CA ARG A 549 2.55 -4.23 22.37
C ARG A 549 1.04 -4.23 22.58
N GLN A 550 0.59 -4.62 23.77
CA GLN A 550 -0.82 -4.55 24.16
C GLN A 550 -1.36 -3.11 24.09
N LEU A 551 -0.63 -2.12 24.63
CA LEU A 551 -0.99 -0.71 24.51
C LEU A 551 -0.99 -0.23 23.04
N ARG A 552 0.01 -0.60 22.25
CA ARG A 552 0.10 -0.25 20.82
C ARG A 552 -1.10 -0.76 20.05
N LEU A 553 -1.55 -1.98 20.32
CA LEU A 553 -2.70 -2.58 19.65
C LEU A 553 -3.98 -1.77 19.89
N PHE A 554 -4.40 -1.62 21.15
CA PHE A 554 -5.70 -1.02 21.46
C PHE A 554 -5.73 0.50 21.38
N ARG A 555 -4.62 1.16 21.73
CA ARG A 555 -4.58 2.61 21.83
C ARG A 555 -4.14 3.25 20.52
N ASP A 556 -3.22 2.60 19.83
CA ASP A 556 -2.52 3.17 18.69
C ASP A 556 -2.93 2.54 17.35
N GLY A 557 -3.85 1.57 17.34
CA GLY A 557 -4.49 1.05 16.13
C GLY A 557 -5.06 2.17 15.25
N ALA A 558 -4.65 2.21 13.99
CA ALA A 558 -5.02 3.25 13.03
C ALA A 558 -5.67 2.67 11.78
N PHE A 559 -5.17 1.54 11.28
CA PHE A 559 -5.79 0.83 10.16
C PHE A 559 -6.06 -0.61 10.56
N PHE A 560 -7.25 -1.12 10.23
CA PHE A 560 -7.66 -2.48 10.51
C PHE A 560 -8.00 -3.18 9.20
N PHE A 561 -7.29 -4.26 8.91
CA PHE A 561 -7.39 -4.98 7.65
C PHE A 561 -8.17 -6.27 7.83
N TYR A 562 -9.23 -6.42 7.05
CA TYR A 562 -10.12 -7.55 7.07
C TYR A 562 -10.18 -8.23 5.72
N GLU A 563 -10.23 -9.56 5.69
CA GLU A 563 -10.34 -10.36 4.46
C GLU A 563 -11.60 -11.22 4.45
N ASN A 564 -12.18 -11.40 3.27
CA ASN A 564 -13.26 -12.36 3.06
C ASN A 564 -12.67 -13.74 2.80
N SER A 565 -12.65 -14.61 3.82
CA SER A 565 -12.10 -15.95 3.69
C SER A 565 -12.87 -16.87 2.74
N SER A 566 -14.05 -16.46 2.26
CA SER A 566 -14.82 -17.20 1.25
C SER A 566 -14.37 -16.89 -0.19
N VAL A 567 -13.57 -15.84 -0.38
CA VAL A 567 -13.05 -15.40 -1.70
C VAL A 567 -11.61 -15.88 -1.91
N ASN A 568 -10.91 -16.23 -0.83
CA ASN A 568 -9.58 -16.83 -0.94
C ASN A 568 -9.72 -18.29 -1.43
N TYR A 569 -8.96 -18.62 -2.48
CA TYR A 569 -8.94 -19.87 -3.27
C TYR A 569 -9.94 -19.95 -4.44
N GLN A 570 -9.80 -19.06 -5.43
CA GLN A 570 -10.03 -19.42 -6.83
C GLN A 570 -8.93 -18.83 -7.73
#